data_AF-A0A164J6M2-F1
#
_entry.id   AF-A0A164J6M2-F1
#
_cell.length_a   1.000
_cell.length_b   1.000
_cell.length_c   1.000
_cell.angle_alpha   90.00
_cell.angle_beta   90.00
_cell.angle_gamma   90.00
#
_symmetry.space_group_name_H-M   'P 1'
#
loop_
_entity.id
_entity.type
_entity.pdbx_description
1 polymer ?
#
loop_
_entity_poly.entity_id
_entity_poly.type
_entity_poly.pdbx_seq_one_letter_code
_entity_poly.pdbx_strand_id
1 'polypeptide(L)'
;RLAIGALDEENSSTTESNKLATVNEDTAVVVLTVLTARLEQLIQVVEWALPRIGILERGDASPLVEQSINTRLKLIAVALNQLVLADISPGPNSELILKLAISFYTTMGRVAKKQKSVLPSFRTLVRTTAGLTKNLSTFIAHLDDKQIHEKGFKRKKGDKEVAPRMDRCARSIPQLTYAIEQYNQAILGVSKRTKEDLSFGSKLGTTRDFRIKADKVNEALEGKRS
;
A
#
# COMPACT_ATOMS: atom_id res chain seq x y z
N ARG A 1 -18.09 -0.65 2.65
CA ARG A 1 -17.31 -1.42 1.65
C ARG A 1 -17.12 -0.56 0.40
N LEU A 2 -16.01 -0.68 -0.33
CA LEU A 2 -15.96 -0.21 -1.73
C LEU A 2 -16.89 -1.11 -2.56
N ALA A 3 -17.49 -0.58 -3.62
CA ALA A 3 -18.41 -1.35 -4.47
C ALA A 3 -17.77 -2.60 -5.11
N ILE A 4 -16.43 -2.69 -5.11
CA ILE A 4 -15.64 -3.76 -5.76
C ILE A 4 -15.44 -4.99 -4.84
N GLY A 5 -15.82 -4.91 -3.56
CA GLY A 5 -15.64 -6.03 -2.64
C GLY A 5 -14.59 -5.77 -1.56
N ALA A 6 -14.19 -6.82 -0.84
CA ALA A 6 -13.25 -6.79 0.28
C ALA A 6 -12.49 -8.13 0.35
N LEU A 7 -11.21 -8.10 0.73
CA LEU A 7 -10.33 -9.29 0.75
C LEU A 7 -10.66 -10.28 1.88
N ASP A 8 -11.12 -9.80 3.03
CA ASP A 8 -11.48 -10.64 4.17
C ASP A 8 -13.02 -10.68 4.34
N GLU A 9 -13.60 -11.88 4.34
CA GLU A 9 -15.05 -12.07 4.54
C GLU A 9 -15.51 -11.75 5.98
N GLU A 10 -14.62 -11.75 6.98
CA GLU A 10 -14.98 -11.43 8.38
C GLU A 10 -15.23 -9.94 8.63
N ASN A 11 -14.79 -9.04 7.74
CA ASN A 11 -15.15 -7.62 7.77
C ASN A 11 -16.55 -7.33 7.18
N SER A 12 -17.35 -8.37 6.93
CA SER A 12 -18.69 -8.29 6.32
C SER A 12 -19.79 -7.77 7.24
N SER A 13 -19.57 -7.68 8.55
CA SER A 13 -20.64 -7.44 9.54
C SER A 13 -20.99 -5.98 9.83
N THR A 14 -20.34 -5.00 9.19
CA THR A 14 -20.70 -3.57 9.39
C THR A 14 -21.00 -2.88 8.07
N THR A 15 -22.27 -3.00 7.65
CA THR A 15 -22.84 -2.40 6.45
C THR A 15 -23.07 -0.89 6.66
N GLU A 16 -22.05 -0.06 6.48
CA GLU A 16 -22.33 1.35 6.15
C GLU A 16 -22.82 1.41 4.70
N SER A 17 -24.07 1.83 4.51
CA SER A 17 -24.70 1.98 3.19
C SER A 17 -23.84 2.82 2.26
N ASN A 18 -23.77 2.46 0.99
CA ASN A 18 -23.05 3.21 -0.02
C ASN A 18 -23.59 4.66 -0.09
N LYS A 19 -22.80 5.63 0.41
CA LYS A 19 -23.22 7.03 0.55
C LYS A 19 -23.39 7.74 -0.79
N LEU A 20 -22.93 7.12 -1.88
CA LEU A 20 -22.99 7.64 -3.24
C LEU A 20 -23.69 6.62 -4.14
N ALA A 21 -24.98 6.82 -4.38
CA ALA A 21 -25.80 5.93 -5.23
C ALA A 21 -25.24 5.77 -6.65
N THR A 22 -24.40 6.71 -7.11
CA THR A 22 -23.74 6.69 -8.41
C THR A 22 -22.55 5.74 -8.51
N VAL A 23 -22.06 5.19 -7.39
CA VAL A 23 -20.93 4.25 -7.37
C VAL A 23 -21.46 2.83 -7.24
N ASN A 24 -21.56 2.12 -8.34
CA ASN A 24 -21.98 0.71 -8.44
C ASN A 24 -20.85 -0.14 -9.06
N GLU A 25 -21.05 -1.45 -9.21
CA GLU A 25 -20.03 -2.34 -9.81
C GLU A 25 -19.56 -1.88 -11.20
N ASP A 26 -20.49 -1.38 -12.03
CA ASP A 26 -20.19 -0.90 -13.39
C ASP A 26 -19.31 0.36 -13.42
N THR A 27 -19.47 1.24 -12.43
CA THR A 27 -18.74 2.52 -12.34
C THR A 27 -17.51 2.44 -11.45
N ALA A 28 -17.41 1.42 -10.60
CA ALA A 28 -16.39 1.32 -9.57
C ALA A 28 -14.97 1.29 -10.15
N VAL A 29 -14.78 0.65 -11.30
CA VAL A 29 -13.49 0.60 -12.00
C VAL A 29 -13.01 2.01 -12.38
N VAL A 30 -13.90 2.84 -12.93
CA VAL A 30 -13.59 4.22 -13.34
C VAL A 30 -13.36 5.10 -12.11
N VAL A 31 -14.22 4.98 -11.11
CA VAL A 31 -14.11 5.71 -9.84
C VAL A 31 -12.78 5.40 -9.15
N LEU A 32 -12.35 4.13 -9.17
CA LEU A 32 -11.06 3.71 -8.62
C LEU A 32 -9.90 4.40 -9.35
N THR A 33 -9.90 4.40 -10.69
CA THR A 33 -8.85 5.08 -11.47
C THR A 33 -8.77 6.57 -11.15
N VAL A 34 -9.92 7.26 -11.11
CA VAL A 34 -10.00 8.69 -10.80
C VAL A 34 -9.55 8.97 -9.36
N LEU A 35 -9.97 8.14 -8.41
CA LEU A 35 -9.57 8.26 -7.01
C LEU A 35 -8.06 8.06 -6.84
N THR A 36 -7.47 7.04 -7.45
CA THR A 36 -6.03 6.80 -7.40
C THR A 36 -5.25 7.98 -8.01
N ALA A 37 -5.71 8.52 -9.14
CA ALA A 37 -5.11 9.72 -9.73
C ALA A 37 -5.21 10.94 -8.81
N ARG A 38 -6.36 11.12 -8.12
CA ARG A 38 -6.55 12.21 -7.16
C ARG A 38 -5.62 12.07 -5.95
N LEU A 39 -5.43 10.86 -5.43
CA LEU A 39 -4.52 10.61 -4.31
C LEU A 39 -3.07 10.91 -4.72
N GLU A 40 -2.65 10.55 -5.93
CA GLU A 40 -1.32 10.88 -6.45
C GLU A 40 -1.09 12.40 -6.54
N GLN A 41 -2.09 13.16 -7.00
CA GLN A 41 -2.02 14.63 -6.99
C GLN A 41 -1.87 15.20 -5.57
N LEU A 42 -2.54 14.60 -4.57
CA LEU A 42 -2.39 15.04 -3.18
C LEU A 42 -0.97 14.75 -2.65
N ILE A 43 -0.33 13.65 -3.08
CA ILE A 43 1.08 13.39 -2.79
C ILE A 43 1.97 14.46 -3.42
N GLN A 44 1.72 14.85 -4.67
CA GLN A 44 2.48 15.93 -5.33
C GLN A 44 2.38 17.27 -4.60
N VAL A 45 1.20 17.61 -4.06
CA VAL A 45 1.02 18.81 -3.22
C VAL A 45 1.86 18.72 -1.95
N VAL A 46 1.94 17.54 -1.33
CA VAL A 46 2.80 17.31 -0.16
C VAL A 46 4.28 17.46 -0.53
N GLU A 47 4.73 16.85 -1.62
CA GLU A 47 6.10 16.98 -2.13
C GLU A 47 6.47 18.43 -2.42
N TRP A 48 5.53 19.21 -2.99
CA TRP A 48 5.73 20.64 -3.22
C TRP A 48 5.81 21.46 -1.93
N ALA A 49 5.10 21.06 -0.88
CA ALA A 49 5.14 21.70 0.42
C ALA A 49 6.37 21.29 1.25
N LEU A 50 6.96 20.12 0.97
CA LEU A 50 8.03 19.50 1.76
C LEU A 50 9.26 20.40 1.96
N PRO A 51 9.79 21.14 0.95
CA PRO A 51 10.92 22.03 1.15
C PRO A 51 10.65 23.14 2.17
N ARG A 52 9.38 23.49 2.43
CA ARG A 52 9.00 24.54 3.38
C ARG A 52 9.17 24.12 4.83
N ILE A 53 9.22 22.81 5.12
CA ILE A 53 9.58 22.32 6.46
C ILE A 53 11.01 22.79 6.76
N GLY A 54 11.16 23.66 7.75
CA GLY A 54 12.45 24.21 8.16
C GLY A 54 12.84 25.56 7.52
N ILE A 55 12.32 25.91 6.32
CA ILE A 55 12.55 27.26 5.75
C ILE A 55 11.77 28.31 6.54
N LEU A 56 10.58 27.93 7.03
CA LEU A 56 9.76 28.76 7.89
C LEU A 56 10.30 28.85 9.32
N GLU A 57 11.48 28.32 9.66
CA GLU A 57 12.09 28.46 11.00
C GLU A 57 12.41 29.91 11.40
N ARG A 58 12.28 30.86 10.49
CA ARG A 58 12.29 32.30 10.82
C ARG A 58 10.91 32.85 11.23
N GLY A 59 9.88 32.01 11.39
CA GLY A 59 8.54 32.42 11.87
C GLY A 59 7.66 31.26 12.40
N ASP A 60 6.55 31.60 13.04
CA ASP A 60 5.67 30.68 13.80
C ASP A 60 4.94 29.60 12.96
N ALA A 61 5.02 29.66 11.63
CA ALA A 61 4.23 28.82 10.73
C ALA A 61 4.81 27.41 10.48
N SER A 62 6.07 27.13 10.87
CA SER A 62 6.73 25.84 10.56
C SER A 62 6.00 24.61 11.14
N PRO A 63 5.57 24.60 12.42
CA PRO A 63 4.84 23.46 12.99
C PRO A 63 3.47 23.25 12.33
N LEU A 64 2.79 24.32 11.91
CA LEU A 64 1.48 24.24 11.24
C LEU A 64 1.59 23.60 9.85
N VAL A 65 2.65 23.91 9.11
CA VAL A 65 2.92 23.28 7.80
C VAL A 65 3.24 21.80 7.98
N GLU A 66 4.09 21.45 8.95
CA GLU A 66 4.43 20.07 9.26
C GLU A 66 3.20 19.26 9.70
N GLN A 67 2.35 19.82 10.57
CA GLN A 67 1.09 19.21 10.98
C GLN A 67 0.12 19.03 9.80
N SER A 68 0.05 20.01 8.90
CA SER A 68 -0.80 19.95 7.71
C SER A 68 -0.35 18.86 6.74
N ILE A 69 0.96 18.74 6.52
CA ILE A 69 1.57 17.67 5.71
C ILE A 69 1.25 16.30 6.32
N ASN A 70 1.48 16.14 7.63
CA ASN A 70 1.22 14.89 8.34
C ASN A 70 -0.26 14.49 8.27
N THR A 71 -1.17 15.44 8.45
CA THR A 71 -2.62 15.20 8.35
C THR A 71 -3.03 14.77 6.94
N ARG A 72 -2.51 15.42 5.90
CA ARG A 72 -2.80 15.06 4.49
C ARG A 72 -2.29 13.68 4.14
N LEU A 73 -1.06 13.35 4.55
CA LEU A 73 -0.49 12.00 4.35
C LEU A 73 -1.30 10.94 5.10
N LYS A 74 -1.82 11.26 6.29
CA LYS A 74 -2.67 10.33 7.03
C LYS A 74 -3.97 10.03 6.29
N LEU A 75 -4.60 11.05 5.70
CA LEU A 75 -5.78 10.87 4.87
C LEU A 75 -5.49 9.98 3.66
N ILE A 76 -4.35 10.21 2.98
CA ILE A 76 -3.91 9.38 1.86
C ILE A 76 -3.67 7.93 2.32
N ALA A 77 -3.02 7.74 3.47
CA ALA A 77 -2.76 6.41 4.03
C ALA A 77 -4.06 5.65 4.35
N VAL A 78 -5.05 6.33 4.93
CA VAL A 78 -6.37 5.74 5.21
C VAL A 78 -7.07 5.36 3.91
N ALA A 79 -7.08 6.23 2.91
CA ALA A 79 -7.70 5.95 1.61
C ALA A 79 -7.01 4.77 0.91
N LEU A 80 -5.68 4.80 0.84
CA LEU A 80 -4.88 3.72 0.26
C LEU A 80 -5.12 2.39 1.00
N ASN A 81 -5.26 2.42 2.33
CA ASN A 81 -5.58 1.21 3.11
C ASN A 81 -6.93 0.61 2.70
N GLN A 82 -7.94 1.44 2.42
CA GLN A 82 -9.23 0.95 1.91
C GLN A 82 -9.10 0.38 0.49
N LEU A 83 -8.28 0.98 -0.37
CA LEU A 83 -8.02 0.46 -1.72
C LEU A 83 -7.35 -0.91 -1.69
N VAL A 84 -6.37 -1.09 -0.81
CA VAL A 84 -5.59 -2.32 -0.66
C VAL A 84 -6.42 -3.45 -0.03
N LEU A 85 -7.46 -3.12 0.75
CA LEU A 85 -8.40 -4.08 1.29
C LEU A 85 -9.56 -4.42 0.35
N ALA A 86 -9.69 -3.73 -0.80
CA ALA A 86 -10.71 -4.05 -1.79
C ALA A 86 -10.34 -5.27 -2.63
N ASP A 87 -11.36 -6.00 -3.08
CA ASP A 87 -11.16 -7.18 -3.91
C ASP A 87 -10.84 -6.81 -5.38
N ILE A 88 -9.60 -6.42 -5.64
CA ILE A 88 -9.18 -5.92 -6.96
C ILE A 88 -8.46 -7.02 -7.72
N SER A 89 -8.95 -7.33 -8.92
CA SER A 89 -8.30 -8.28 -9.82
C SER A 89 -6.97 -7.74 -10.38
N PRO A 90 -5.99 -8.63 -10.67
CA PRO A 90 -4.75 -8.24 -11.31
C PRO A 90 -4.99 -7.50 -12.64
N GLY A 91 -4.41 -6.30 -12.77
CA GLY A 91 -4.62 -5.48 -13.97
C GLY A 91 -4.14 -4.04 -13.83
N PRO A 92 -4.65 -3.12 -14.68
CA PRO A 92 -4.26 -1.72 -14.65
C PRO A 92 -4.52 -1.03 -13.30
N ASN A 93 -5.65 -1.33 -12.65
CA ASN A 93 -6.00 -0.71 -11.38
C ASN A 93 -5.16 -1.20 -10.20
N SER A 94 -4.85 -2.50 -10.13
CA SER A 94 -3.93 -3.01 -9.11
C SER A 94 -2.52 -2.41 -9.28
N GLU A 95 -2.06 -2.24 -10.52
CA GLU A 95 -0.80 -1.59 -10.84
C GLU A 95 -0.78 -0.10 -10.45
N LEU A 96 -1.88 0.63 -10.68
CA LEU A 96 -2.02 2.02 -10.24
C LEU A 96 -1.96 2.14 -8.71
N ILE A 97 -2.55 1.20 -7.98
CA ILE A 97 -2.49 1.17 -6.51
C ILE A 97 -1.08 0.87 -6.01
N LEU A 98 -0.37 -0.08 -6.63
CA LEU A 98 1.03 -0.36 -6.30
C LEU A 98 1.92 0.86 -6.54
N LYS A 99 1.74 1.57 -7.67
CA LYS A 99 2.46 2.82 -7.95
C LYS A 99 2.14 3.93 -6.95
N LEU A 100 0.86 4.10 -6.60
CA LEU A 100 0.45 5.05 -5.56
C LEU A 100 1.11 4.72 -4.22
N ALA A 101 1.18 3.43 -3.85
CA ALA A 101 1.87 2.99 -2.64
C ALA A 101 3.39 3.30 -2.70
N ILE A 102 4.06 3.06 -3.84
CA ILE A 102 5.47 3.42 -4.03
C ILE A 102 5.69 4.92 -3.83
N SER A 103 4.88 5.76 -4.49
CA SER A 103 4.92 7.21 -4.34
C SER A 103 4.72 7.61 -2.88
N PHE A 104 3.69 7.05 -2.22
CA PHE A 104 3.38 7.32 -0.82
C PHE A 104 4.53 7.00 0.13
N TYR A 105 5.11 5.79 0.07
CA TYR A 105 6.23 5.41 0.96
C TYR A 105 7.50 6.20 0.66
N THR A 106 7.74 6.54 -0.61
CA THR A 106 8.86 7.41 -1.00
C THR A 106 8.71 8.79 -0.37
N THR A 107 7.53 9.42 -0.48
CA THR A 107 7.24 10.72 0.15
C THR A 107 7.30 10.64 1.66
N MET A 108 6.72 9.60 2.27
CA MET A 108 6.80 9.36 3.71
C MET A 108 8.24 9.28 4.21
N GLY A 109 9.13 8.59 3.50
CA GLY A 109 10.55 8.53 3.83
C GLY A 109 11.22 9.90 3.79
N ARG A 110 10.86 10.76 2.84
CA ARG A 110 11.38 12.14 2.76
C ARG A 110 10.86 13.03 3.88
N VAL A 111 9.56 12.93 4.20
CA VAL A 111 8.91 13.66 5.30
C VAL A 111 9.52 13.25 6.64
N ALA A 112 9.69 11.95 6.88
CA ALA A 112 10.33 11.42 8.09
C ALA A 112 11.73 12.00 8.31
N LYS A 113 12.55 12.08 7.25
CA LYS A 113 13.89 12.68 7.33
C LYS A 113 13.88 14.15 7.77
N LYS A 114 12.80 14.89 7.48
CA LYS A 114 12.62 16.30 7.84
C LYS A 114 12.06 16.51 9.25
N GLN A 115 11.51 15.48 9.91
CA GLN A 115 10.99 15.60 11.27
C GLN A 115 12.14 15.87 12.26
N LYS A 116 12.08 17.03 12.92
CA LYS A 116 13.02 17.41 14.01
C LYS A 116 12.54 16.95 15.38
N SER A 117 11.22 16.92 15.59
CA SER A 117 10.55 16.39 16.77
C SER A 117 9.40 15.47 16.34
N VAL A 118 8.86 14.69 17.26
CA VAL A 118 7.71 13.83 16.98
C VAL A 118 6.43 14.59 17.32
N LEU A 119 5.84 15.23 16.32
CA LEU A 119 4.51 15.80 16.47
C LEU A 119 3.46 14.70 16.69
N PRO A 120 2.40 14.94 17.48
CA PRO A 120 1.30 13.98 17.62
C PRO A 120 0.69 13.55 16.28
N SER A 121 0.57 14.49 15.32
CA SER A 121 0.12 14.19 13.96
C SER A 121 1.04 13.18 13.26
N PHE A 122 2.36 13.32 13.41
CA PHE A 122 3.34 12.41 12.85
C PHE A 122 3.26 11.02 13.51
N ARG A 123 3.17 10.96 14.84
CA ARG A 123 3.00 9.69 15.57
C ARG A 123 1.76 8.93 15.10
N THR A 124 0.61 9.60 14.97
CA THR A 124 -0.60 8.93 14.47
C THR A 124 -0.50 8.48 13.02
N LEU A 125 0.17 9.28 12.18
CA LEU A 125 0.47 8.90 10.79
C LEU A 125 1.34 7.64 10.73
N VAL A 126 2.45 7.58 11.47
CA VAL A 126 3.33 6.39 11.50
C VAL A 126 2.54 5.16 11.95
N ARG A 127 1.69 5.28 12.97
CA ARG A 127 0.81 4.19 13.41
C ARG A 127 -0.15 3.72 12.30
N THR A 128 -0.73 4.65 11.54
CA THR A 128 -1.57 4.30 10.38
C THR A 128 -0.77 3.57 9.30
N THR A 129 0.47 3.99 9.03
CA THR A 129 1.32 3.32 8.03
C THR A 129 1.70 1.89 8.41
N ALA A 130 1.79 1.58 9.71
CA ALA A 130 2.07 0.21 10.16
C ALA A 130 0.96 -0.78 9.75
N GLY A 131 -0.31 -0.38 9.88
CA GLY A 131 -1.45 -1.16 9.41
C GLY A 131 -1.48 -1.29 7.90
N LEU A 132 -1.19 -0.19 7.19
CA LEU A 132 -1.09 -0.18 5.73
C LEU A 132 -0.03 -1.16 5.20
N THR A 133 1.16 -1.19 5.81
CA THR A 133 2.25 -2.10 5.40
C THR A 133 1.80 -3.56 5.51
N LYS A 134 1.09 -3.92 6.59
CA LYS A 134 0.54 -5.27 6.77
C LYS A 134 -0.46 -5.60 5.64
N ASN A 135 -1.39 -4.69 5.37
CA ASN A 135 -2.43 -4.91 4.37
C ASN A 135 -1.86 -4.97 2.95
N LEU A 136 -0.80 -4.21 2.65
CA LEU A 136 -0.09 -4.28 1.38
C LEU A 136 0.53 -5.67 1.14
N SER A 137 1.12 -6.28 2.17
CA SER A 137 1.63 -7.66 2.05
C SER A 137 0.51 -8.65 1.73
N THR A 138 -0.66 -8.54 2.38
CA THR A 138 -1.83 -9.37 2.08
C THR A 138 -2.34 -9.14 0.66
N PHE A 139 -2.42 -7.89 0.23
CA PHE A 139 -2.87 -7.53 -1.12
C PHE A 139 -1.93 -8.07 -2.21
N ILE A 140 -0.62 -7.98 -2.02
CA ILE A 140 0.35 -8.56 -2.96
C ILE A 140 0.16 -10.07 -3.07
N ALA A 141 0.01 -10.77 -1.92
CA ALA A 141 -0.22 -12.21 -1.93
C ALA A 141 -1.53 -12.60 -2.63
N HIS A 142 -2.58 -11.79 -2.48
CA HIS A 142 -3.85 -11.96 -3.19
C HIS A 142 -3.71 -11.77 -4.70
N LEU A 143 -2.98 -10.74 -5.14
CA LEU A 143 -2.72 -10.51 -6.57
C LEU A 143 -1.94 -11.68 -7.19
N ASP A 144 -0.92 -12.18 -6.50
CA ASP A 144 -0.13 -13.33 -6.94
C ASP A 144 -1.01 -14.59 -7.06
N ASP A 145 -1.91 -14.82 -6.10
CA ASP A 145 -2.79 -15.98 -6.10
C ASP A 145 -3.81 -15.94 -7.25
N LYS A 146 -4.50 -14.81 -7.44
CA LYS A 146 -5.41 -14.61 -8.57
C LYS A 146 -4.70 -14.76 -9.92
N GLN A 147 -3.47 -14.28 -10.02
CA GLN A 147 -2.69 -14.40 -11.24
C GLN A 147 -2.32 -15.86 -11.57
N ILE A 148 -2.02 -16.68 -10.57
CA ILE A 148 -1.76 -18.12 -10.74
C ILE A 148 -3.03 -18.84 -11.21
N HIS A 149 -4.18 -18.55 -10.59
CA HIS A 149 -5.46 -19.16 -10.95
C HIS A 149 -5.89 -18.81 -12.39
N GLU A 150 -5.74 -17.55 -12.82
CA GLU A 150 -6.05 -17.13 -14.19
C GLU A 150 -5.14 -17.78 -15.25
N LYS A 151 -3.85 -17.97 -14.93
CA LYS A 151 -2.89 -18.65 -15.83
C LYS A 151 -3.12 -20.17 -15.88
N GLY A 152 -3.58 -20.78 -14.78
CA GLY A 152 -3.89 -22.22 -14.68
C GLY A 152 -5.06 -22.66 -15.55
N PHE A 153 -6.12 -21.84 -15.64
CA PHE A 153 -7.30 -22.15 -16.45
C PHE A 153 -7.09 -22.04 -17.97
N LYS A 154 -6.07 -21.31 -18.44
CA LYS A 154 -5.80 -21.09 -19.87
C LYS A 154 -4.83 -22.09 -20.51
N ARG A 155 -4.24 -23.02 -19.74
CA ARG A 155 -3.37 -24.07 -20.31
C ARG A 155 -4.20 -25.24 -20.86
N LYS A 156 -4.97 -25.00 -21.92
CA LYS A 156 -5.35 -26.07 -22.85
C LYS A 156 -4.14 -26.40 -23.72
N LYS A 157 -3.77 -27.68 -23.71
CA LYS A 157 -2.66 -28.30 -24.45
C LYS A 157 -2.64 -27.82 -25.92
N GLY A 158 -1.61 -27.07 -26.33
CA GLY A 158 -1.30 -26.93 -27.76
C GLY A 158 -0.76 -25.60 -28.27
N ASP A 159 -0.87 -24.47 -27.56
CA ASP A 159 -0.49 -23.18 -28.16
C ASP A 159 0.89 -22.68 -27.75
N LYS A 160 1.64 -22.22 -28.76
CA LYS A 160 3.06 -21.87 -28.73
C LYS A 160 3.35 -20.73 -27.74
N GLU A 161 4.59 -20.72 -27.25
CA GLU A 161 5.18 -19.73 -26.34
C GLU A 161 4.84 -18.28 -26.72
N VAL A 162 3.71 -17.78 -26.20
CA VAL A 162 3.54 -16.36 -26.01
C VAL A 162 4.35 -16.02 -24.78
N ALA A 163 5.51 -15.39 -24.99
CA ALA A 163 6.35 -14.84 -23.94
C ALA A 163 5.46 -14.20 -22.85
N PRO A 164 5.68 -14.52 -21.57
CA PRO A 164 4.80 -14.06 -20.50
C PRO A 164 4.77 -12.54 -20.61
N ARG A 165 3.58 -11.96 -20.82
CA ARG A 165 3.39 -10.51 -20.71
C ARG A 165 4.01 -10.13 -19.37
N MET A 166 5.20 -9.53 -19.43
CA MET A 166 6.05 -9.23 -18.28
C MET A 166 5.14 -8.69 -17.17
N ASP A 167 5.01 -9.47 -16.10
CA ASP A 167 4.07 -9.25 -15.01
C ASP A 167 4.25 -7.80 -14.54
N ARG A 168 3.32 -6.89 -14.87
CA ARG A 168 3.50 -5.45 -14.58
C ARG A 168 3.69 -5.22 -13.08
N CYS A 169 2.97 -5.99 -12.27
CA CYS A 169 3.14 -6.07 -10.82
C CYS A 169 4.56 -6.53 -10.40
N ALA A 170 5.23 -7.39 -11.17
CA ALA A 170 6.55 -7.91 -10.84
C ALA A 170 7.66 -6.85 -10.86
N ARG A 171 7.47 -5.73 -11.57
CA ARG A 171 8.39 -4.58 -11.46
C ARG A 171 8.06 -3.70 -10.26
N SER A 172 6.77 -3.51 -9.98
CA SER A 172 6.29 -2.60 -8.94
C SER A 172 6.47 -3.18 -7.53
N ILE A 173 6.36 -4.50 -7.34
CA ILE A 173 6.54 -5.15 -6.03
C ILE A 173 7.96 -4.93 -5.46
N PRO A 174 9.07 -5.21 -6.18
CA PRO A 174 10.42 -4.92 -5.68
C PRO A 174 10.63 -3.43 -5.37
N GLN A 175 10.09 -2.53 -6.20
CA GLN A 175 10.18 -1.09 -5.97
C GLN A 175 9.42 -0.66 -4.71
N LEU A 176 8.25 -1.24 -4.46
CA LEU A 176 7.46 -0.99 -3.26
C LEU A 176 8.18 -1.50 -2.01
N THR A 177 8.72 -2.72 -2.04
CA THR A 177 9.53 -3.27 -0.94
C THR A 177 10.69 -2.35 -0.60
N TYR A 178 11.43 -1.90 -1.62
CA TYR A 178 12.52 -0.95 -1.43
C TYR A 178 12.03 0.38 -0.81
N ALA A 179 10.92 0.95 -1.31
CA ALA A 179 10.38 2.19 -0.76
C ALA A 179 9.97 2.05 0.72
N ILE A 180 9.38 0.91 1.10
CA ILE A 180 9.02 0.59 2.49
C ILE A 180 10.27 0.46 3.37
N GLU A 181 11.33 -0.21 2.89
CA GLU A 181 12.60 -0.32 3.61
C GLU A 181 13.24 1.05 3.85
N GLN A 182 13.31 1.89 2.82
CA GLN A 182 13.86 3.24 2.93
C GLN A 182 13.05 4.11 3.91
N TYR A 183 11.72 3.96 3.92
CA TYR A 183 10.86 4.60 4.91
C TYR A 183 11.16 4.10 6.32
N ASN A 184 11.23 2.79 6.54
CA ASN A 184 11.54 2.21 7.86
C ASN A 184 12.90 2.68 8.38
N GLN A 185 13.92 2.74 7.51
CA GLN A 185 15.22 3.31 7.86
C GLN A 185 15.11 4.78 8.29
N ALA A 186 14.29 5.59 7.61
CA ALA A 186 14.06 6.97 7.99
C ALA A 186 13.36 7.08 9.36
N ILE A 187 12.35 6.25 9.64
CA ILE A 187 11.67 6.19 10.94
C ILE A 187 12.64 5.81 12.06
N LEU A 188 13.49 4.80 11.86
CA LEU A 188 14.54 4.45 12.82
C LEU A 188 15.48 5.63 13.09
N GLY A 189 15.81 6.41 12.06
CA GLY A 189 16.60 7.64 12.21
C GLY A 189 15.90 8.68 13.09
N VAL A 190 14.60 8.88 12.90
CA VAL A 190 13.79 9.79 13.75
C VAL A 190 13.75 9.28 15.19
N SER A 191 13.46 7.99 15.41
CA SER A 191 13.41 7.39 16.75
C SER A 191 14.73 7.58 17.50
N LYS A 192 15.86 7.34 16.84
CA LYS A 192 17.20 7.52 17.43
C LYS A 192 17.47 8.97 17.83
N ARG A 193 17.09 9.94 16.98
CA ARG A 193 17.34 11.37 17.21
C ARG A 193 16.43 11.96 18.28
N THR A 194 15.17 11.55 18.30
CA THR A 194 14.14 12.09 19.21
C THR A 194 14.04 11.33 20.53
N LYS A 195 14.66 10.14 20.61
CA LYS A 195 14.53 9.18 21.73
C LYS A 195 13.09 8.68 21.94
N GLU A 196 12.20 8.92 21.00
CA GLU A 196 10.84 8.41 21.02
C GLU A 196 10.74 7.12 20.21
N ASP A 197 10.11 6.09 20.79
CA ASP A 197 9.87 4.86 20.06
C ASP A 197 8.74 5.03 19.03
N LEU A 198 9.11 4.98 17.75
CA LEU A 198 8.20 4.98 16.60
C LEU A 198 8.13 3.63 15.89
N SER A 199 8.65 2.56 16.51
CA SER A 199 8.67 1.20 15.99
C SER A 199 7.27 0.56 16.02
N PHE A 200 6.26 1.24 15.48
CA PHE A 200 4.90 0.71 15.39
C PHE A 200 4.88 -0.36 14.31
N GLY A 201 4.87 -1.63 14.71
CA GLY A 201 4.77 -2.75 13.76
C GLY A 201 5.96 -2.91 12.81
N SER A 202 7.00 -2.07 12.87
CA SER A 202 8.23 -2.20 12.09
C SER A 202 9.18 -3.25 12.66
N LYS A 203 8.66 -4.32 13.28
CA LYS A 203 9.45 -5.53 13.55
C LYS A 203 9.88 -6.06 12.17
N LEU A 204 11.04 -5.56 11.76
CA LEU A 204 11.72 -5.83 10.52
C LEU A 204 11.78 -7.34 10.32
N GLY A 205 11.30 -7.82 9.19
CA GLY A 205 12.08 -8.80 8.43
C GLY A 205 12.22 -10.23 8.97
N THR A 206 11.42 -10.71 9.92
CA THR A 206 11.29 -12.17 10.14
C THR A 206 10.11 -12.80 9.40
N THR A 207 9.81 -12.28 8.22
CA THR A 207 9.14 -13.09 7.22
C THR A 207 9.61 -12.60 5.85
N ARG A 208 10.89 -12.88 5.58
CA ARG A 208 11.21 -13.63 4.36
C ARG A 208 10.32 -14.87 4.39
N ASP A 209 9.06 -14.66 4.05
CA ASP A 209 8.03 -15.67 4.03
C ASP A 209 8.46 -16.56 2.87
N PHE A 210 9.27 -17.57 3.18
CA PHE A 210 9.15 -18.86 2.53
C PHE A 210 7.74 -19.33 2.88
N ARG A 211 6.74 -18.68 2.27
CA ARG A 211 5.34 -19.01 2.37
C ARG A 211 5.19 -20.24 1.49
N ILE A 212 5.72 -21.34 1.99
CA ILE A 212 5.39 -22.66 1.51
C ILE A 212 3.90 -22.77 1.81
N LYS A 213 3.07 -22.54 0.80
CA LYS A 213 1.63 -22.79 0.88
C LYS A 213 1.51 -24.28 1.19
N ALA A 214 1.28 -24.62 2.46
CA ALA A 214 1.21 -26.00 2.93
C ALA A 214 0.21 -26.81 2.08
N ASP A 215 -0.86 -26.15 1.64
CA ASP A 215 -1.86 -26.71 0.73
C ASP A 215 -1.28 -27.10 -0.64
N LYS A 216 -0.40 -26.28 -1.23
CA LYS A 216 0.27 -26.59 -2.50
C LYS A 216 1.37 -27.65 -2.35
N VAL A 217 1.97 -27.75 -1.17
CA VAL A 217 2.94 -28.82 -0.87
C VAL A 217 2.24 -30.14 -0.64
N ASN A 218 1.11 -30.17 0.07
CA ASN A 218 0.29 -31.38 0.21
C ASN A 218 -0.24 -31.84 -1.15
N GLU A 219 -0.75 -30.94 -1.98
CA GLU A 219 -1.21 -31.28 -3.34
C GLU A 219 -0.08 -31.88 -4.21
N ALA A 220 1.15 -31.36 -4.10
CA ALA A 220 2.33 -31.89 -4.80
C ALA A 220 2.86 -33.21 -4.22
N LEU A 221 2.61 -33.49 -2.93
CA LEU A 221 3.01 -34.73 -2.25
C LEU A 221 2.00 -35.85 -2.50
N GLU A 222 0.71 -35.53 -2.58
CA GLU A 222 -0.36 -36.48 -2.88
C GLU A 222 -0.37 -36.89 -4.35
N GLY A 223 -0.06 -35.98 -5.28
CA GLY A 223 0.08 -36.28 -6.71
C GLY A 223 1.26 -37.18 -7.10
N LYS A 224 2.15 -37.55 -6.16
CA LYS A 224 3.30 -38.45 -6.37
C LYS A 224 3.08 -39.88 -5.84
N ARG A 225 1.90 -40.19 -5.29
CA ARG A 225 1.54 -41.51 -4.75
C ARG A 225 0.63 -42.34 -5.67
N SER A 226 0.72 -42.15 -6.98
CA SER A 226 0.06 -42.99 -7.99
C SER A 226 1.09 -43.66 -8.87
#